data_AF-M7B108-F1
#
_entry.id   AF-M7B108-F1
#
_cell.length_a   1.000
_cell.length_b   1.000
_cell.length_c   1.000
_cell.angle_alpha   90.00
_cell.angle_beta   90.00
_cell.angle_gamma   90.00
#
_symmetry.space_group_name_H-M   'P 1'
#
loop_
_entity.id
_entity.type
_entity.pdbx_description
1 polymer ?
#
loop_
_entity_poly.entity_id
_entity_poly.type
_entity_poly.pdbx_seq_one_letter_code
_entity_poly.pdbx_strand_id
1 'polypeptide(L)'
;MDFFFSHPQLNSLLVEAANRHSKQPQFWSTPQDKEHKHLDLFGLKAYLSATLQFQVANYSALLAKYNFDNYSKLREFLEVLPEEKCPQFTAIMNEGQLIACTALQALMDIVDTAARTTATAVVIRRVSWIQYERAPTQGGGSPF
;
A
#
# COMPACT_ATOMS: atom_id res chain seq x y z
N MET A 1 12.90 -5.94 -17.82
CA MET A 1 12.42 -5.18 -16.64
C MET A 1 11.80 -6.17 -15.67
N ASP A 2 12.60 -7.13 -15.19
CA ASP A 2 12.05 -8.38 -14.60
C ASP A 2 12.38 -8.53 -13.12
N PHE A 3 13.03 -7.53 -12.53
CA PHE A 3 13.49 -7.57 -11.14
C PHE A 3 12.41 -7.11 -10.13
N PHE A 4 11.34 -6.46 -10.59
CA PHE A 4 10.26 -5.96 -9.72
C PHE A 4 9.11 -6.96 -9.50
N PHE A 5 9.12 -8.12 -10.18
CA PHE A 5 8.05 -9.12 -10.12
C PHE A 5 8.48 -10.45 -9.47
N SER A 6 9.73 -10.56 -9.04
CA SER A 6 10.21 -11.76 -8.35
C SER A 6 9.86 -11.65 -6.87
N HIS A 7 8.90 -12.46 -6.44
CA HIS A 7 8.68 -12.75 -5.01
C HIS A 7 10.03 -13.21 -4.42
N PRO A 8 10.53 -12.63 -3.32
CA PRO A 8 11.77 -13.12 -2.73
C PRO A 8 11.61 -14.62 -2.43
N GLN A 9 12.55 -15.43 -2.91
CA GLN A 9 12.54 -16.88 -2.67
C GLN A 9 12.35 -17.12 -1.16
N LEU A 10 11.37 -17.97 -0.86
CA LEU A 10 10.87 -18.28 0.48
C LEU A 10 11.85 -19.16 1.29
N ASN A 11 13.14 -18.87 1.19
CA ASN A 11 14.24 -19.57 1.86
C ASN A 11 14.95 -18.62 2.83
N SER A 12 14.18 -17.83 3.59
CA SER A 12 14.72 -16.93 4.60
C SER A 12 14.56 -17.52 5.98
N LEU A 13 15.61 -17.36 6.79
CA LEU A 13 15.74 -17.68 8.21
C LEU A 13 14.51 -17.31 9.06
N LEU A 14 13.69 -16.36 8.59
CA LEU A 14 12.36 -16.01 9.11
C LEU A 14 11.34 -17.17 9.09
N VAL A 15 11.27 -17.95 8.02
CA VAL A 15 10.38 -19.12 7.91
C VAL A 15 10.84 -20.22 8.88
N GLU A 16 12.15 -20.40 9.03
CA GLU A 16 12.68 -21.39 9.96
C GLU A 16 12.54 -20.94 11.42
N ALA A 17 12.71 -19.66 11.72
CA ALA A 17 12.45 -19.10 13.04
C ALA A 17 10.96 -19.23 13.43
N ALA A 18 10.04 -18.95 12.52
CA ALA A 18 8.60 -19.14 12.73
C ALA A 18 8.22 -20.61 12.95
N ASN A 19 8.84 -21.54 12.22
CA ASN A 19 8.57 -22.98 12.33
C ASN A 19 9.20 -23.62 13.59
N ARG A 20 10.22 -23.00 14.20
CA ARG A 20 10.72 -23.40 15.53
C ARG A 20 9.82 -22.91 16.65
N HIS A 21 9.23 -21.73 16.51
CA HIS A 21 8.31 -21.14 17.49
C HIS A 21 6.97 -21.90 17.56
N SER A 22 6.46 -22.40 16.42
CA SER A 22 5.22 -23.20 16.39
C SER A 22 5.35 -24.60 17.01
N LYS A 23 6.57 -25.07 17.30
CA LYS A 23 6.83 -26.38 17.91
C LYS A 23 6.95 -26.33 19.43
N GLN A 24 6.90 -25.15 20.05
CA GLN A 24 6.83 -25.05 21.51
C GLN A 24 5.41 -25.41 21.99
N PRO A 25 5.24 -26.28 22.99
CA PRO A 25 3.92 -26.63 23.50
C PRO A 25 3.25 -25.36 24.05
N GLN A 26 2.10 -25.00 23.48
CA GLN A 26 1.26 -23.88 23.94
C GLN A 26 0.68 -24.19 25.32
N PHE A 27 1.50 -24.03 26.36
CA PHE A 27 1.01 -23.98 27.72
C PHE A 27 0.50 -22.56 27.97
N TRP A 28 -0.80 -22.39 27.71
CA TRP A 28 -1.64 -21.27 28.16
C TRP A 28 -1.24 -19.89 27.61
N SER A 29 -1.92 -19.46 26.55
CA SER A 29 -1.92 -18.05 26.11
C SER A 29 -2.59 -17.19 27.19
N THR A 30 -1.80 -16.40 27.92
CA THR A 30 -2.27 -15.31 28.79
C THR A 30 -3.10 -14.31 27.97
N PRO A 31 -4.04 -13.53 28.55
CA PRO A 31 -4.85 -12.56 27.79
C PRO A 31 -4.00 -11.56 26.97
N GLN A 32 -2.86 -11.15 27.53
CA GLN A 32 -1.85 -10.29 26.88
C GLN A 32 -1.20 -10.95 25.63
N ASP A 33 -1.21 -12.29 25.53
CA ASP A 33 -0.72 -13.02 24.36
C ASP A 33 -1.66 -12.88 23.15
N LYS A 34 -2.95 -12.66 23.39
CA LYS A 34 -3.95 -12.50 22.30
C LYS A 34 -3.94 -11.09 21.72
N GLU A 35 -3.70 -10.08 22.56
CA GLU A 35 -3.78 -8.66 22.17
C GLU A 35 -2.65 -8.24 21.22
N HIS A 36 -1.41 -8.63 21.49
CA HIS A 36 -0.30 -8.28 20.60
C HIS A 36 -0.40 -9.01 19.25
N LYS A 37 -0.90 -10.26 19.20
CA LYS A 37 -1.19 -10.97 17.94
C LYS A 37 -2.24 -10.24 17.11
N HIS A 38 -3.25 -9.68 17.75
CA HIS A 38 -4.27 -8.87 17.06
C HIS A 38 -3.69 -7.56 16.51
N LEU A 39 -2.81 -6.89 17.27
CA LEU A 39 -2.13 -5.68 16.82
C LEU A 39 -1.16 -5.94 15.65
N ASP A 40 -0.40 -7.04 15.68
CA ASP A 40 0.48 -7.40 14.56
C ASP A 40 -0.34 -7.73 13.30
N LEU A 41 -1.43 -8.49 13.44
CA LEU A 41 -2.34 -8.78 12.33
C LEU A 41 -2.97 -7.50 11.77
N PHE A 42 -3.39 -6.58 12.63
CA PHE A 42 -3.94 -5.29 12.20
C PHE A 42 -2.90 -4.47 11.42
N GLY A 43 -1.68 -4.36 11.96
CA GLY A 43 -0.57 -3.69 11.27
C GLY A 43 -0.25 -4.35 9.92
N LEU A 44 -0.23 -5.68 9.84
CA LEU A 44 -0.03 -6.40 8.59
C LEU A 44 -1.13 -6.09 7.56
N LYS A 45 -2.40 -6.10 7.97
CA LYS A 45 -3.52 -5.75 7.08
C LYS A 45 -3.44 -4.30 6.59
N ALA A 46 -3.13 -3.36 7.49
CA ALA A 46 -2.96 -1.96 7.13
C ALA A 46 -1.80 -1.76 6.13
N TYR A 47 -0.68 -2.46 6.33
CA TYR A 47 0.46 -2.45 5.41
C TYR A 47 0.10 -2.99 4.02
N LEU A 48 -0.56 -4.15 3.95
CA LEU A 48 -0.97 -4.77 2.68
C LEU A 48 -1.98 -3.89 1.93
N SER A 49 -2.96 -3.33 2.65
CA SER A 49 -3.94 -2.40 2.09
C SER A 49 -3.27 -1.16 1.51
N ALA A 50 -2.38 -0.53 2.27
CA ALA A 50 -1.64 0.65 1.81
C ALA A 50 -0.76 0.35 0.59
N THR A 51 -0.09 -0.81 0.58
CA THR A 51 0.71 -1.25 -0.57
C THR A 51 -0.15 -1.42 -1.82
N LEU A 52 -1.34 -2.00 -1.69
CA LEU A 52 -2.28 -2.14 -2.80
C LEU A 52 -2.76 -0.78 -3.30
N GLN A 53 -3.14 0.13 -2.39
CA GLN A 53 -3.54 1.50 -2.74
C GLN A 53 -2.42 2.22 -3.52
N PHE A 54 -1.17 2.09 -3.08
CA PHE A 54 -0.03 2.65 -3.78
C PHE A 54 0.13 2.09 -5.20
N GLN A 55 0.00 0.78 -5.38
CA GLN A 55 0.06 0.15 -6.70
C GLN A 55 -1.05 0.65 -7.62
N VAL A 56 -2.29 0.66 -7.13
CA VAL A 56 -3.46 1.16 -7.87
C VAL A 56 -3.26 2.63 -8.26
N ALA A 57 -2.74 3.44 -7.34
CA ALA A 57 -2.50 4.86 -7.60
C ALA A 57 -1.41 5.06 -8.65
N ASN A 58 -0.33 4.28 -8.60
CA ASN A 58 0.75 4.33 -9.57
C ASN A 58 0.27 3.98 -10.99
N TYR A 59 -0.50 2.89 -11.14
CA TYR A 59 -1.09 2.54 -12.43
C TYR A 59 -2.06 3.64 -12.91
N SER A 60 -2.95 4.10 -12.04
CA SER A 60 -3.90 5.15 -12.38
C SER A 60 -3.20 6.46 -12.81
N ALA A 61 -2.04 6.79 -12.24
CA ALA A 61 -1.27 7.98 -12.59
C ALA A 61 -0.69 7.86 -14.01
N LEU A 62 -0.22 6.67 -14.38
CA LEU A 62 0.21 6.38 -15.74
C LEU A 62 -0.94 6.54 -16.74
N LEU A 63 -2.13 6.03 -16.43
CA LEU A 63 -3.31 6.20 -17.28
C LEU A 63 -3.71 7.68 -17.41
N ALA A 64 -3.74 8.43 -16.30
CA ALA A 64 -4.10 9.83 -16.32
C ALA A 64 -3.11 10.67 -17.13
N LYS A 65 -1.81 10.38 -17.03
CA LYS A 65 -0.78 10.98 -17.88
C LYS A 65 -1.00 10.65 -19.36
N TYR A 66 -1.27 9.38 -19.67
CA TYR A 66 -1.53 8.96 -21.06
C TYR A 66 -2.76 9.68 -21.65
N ASN A 67 -3.82 9.85 -20.86
CA ASN A 67 -4.99 10.61 -21.28
C ASN A 67 -4.65 12.08 -21.55
N PHE A 68 -3.86 12.71 -20.69
CA PHE A 68 -3.38 14.08 -20.90
C PHE A 68 -2.59 14.23 -22.22
N ASP A 69 -1.69 13.28 -22.50
CA ASP A 69 -0.91 13.24 -23.74
C ASP A 69 -1.81 13.01 -24.96
N ASN A 70 -2.85 12.17 -24.84
CA ASN A 70 -3.82 11.95 -25.92
C ASN A 70 -4.60 13.22 -26.27
N TYR A 71 -5.07 13.97 -25.26
CA TYR A 71 -5.71 15.26 -25.53
C TYR A 71 -4.76 16.24 -26.22
N SER A 72 -3.46 16.19 -25.89
CA SER A 72 -2.48 17.05 -26.57
C SER A 72 -2.32 16.69 -28.06
N LYS A 73 -2.37 15.40 -28.42
CA LYS A 73 -2.35 14.94 -29.83
C LYS A 73 -3.63 15.31 -30.57
N LEU A 74 -4.78 15.35 -29.88
CA LEU A 74 -6.05 15.74 -30.50
C LEU A 74 -6.03 17.18 -31.05
N ARG A 75 -5.10 18.02 -30.57
CA ARG A 75 -4.88 19.37 -31.09
C ARG A 75 -4.59 19.40 -32.60
N GLU A 76 -3.95 18.36 -33.14
CA GLU A 76 -3.64 18.24 -34.56
C GLU A 76 -4.91 18.23 -35.44
N PHE A 77 -6.05 17.80 -34.90
CA PHE A 77 -7.33 17.78 -35.63
C PHE A 77 -7.99 19.16 -35.74
N LEU A 78 -7.53 20.17 -35.00
CA LEU A 78 -8.07 21.53 -35.10
C LEU A 78 -7.85 22.14 -36.49
N GLU A 79 -6.79 21.75 -37.18
CA GLU A 79 -6.47 22.26 -38.53
C GLU A 79 -7.41 21.69 -39.61
N VAL A 80 -8.06 20.56 -39.33
CA VAL A 80 -8.92 19.85 -40.28
C VAL A 80 -10.41 20.09 -40.00
N LEU A 81 -10.75 20.59 -38.80
CA LEU A 81 -12.13 20.80 -38.40
C LEU A 81 -12.75 22.07 -39.03
N PRO A 82 -14.07 22.07 -39.32
CA PRO A 82 -14.78 23.29 -39.66
C PRO A 82 -14.69 24.33 -38.53
N GLU A 83 -14.48 25.60 -38.89
CA GLU A 83 -14.23 26.70 -37.94
C GLU A 83 -15.32 26.83 -36.86
N GLU A 84 -16.58 26.58 -37.21
CA GLU A 84 -17.72 26.62 -36.28
C GLU A 84 -17.60 25.59 -35.13
N LYS A 85 -16.91 24.46 -35.37
CA LYS A 85 -16.75 23.37 -34.39
C LYS A 85 -15.46 23.48 -33.58
N CYS A 86 -14.49 24.28 -34.03
CA CYS A 86 -13.21 24.46 -33.35
C CYS A 86 -13.33 24.94 -31.89
N PRO A 87 -14.21 25.91 -31.54
CA PRO A 87 -14.38 26.34 -30.15
C PRO A 87 -14.88 25.21 -29.24
N GLN A 88 -15.89 24.46 -29.71
CA GLN A 88 -16.46 23.35 -28.96
C GLN A 88 -15.45 22.22 -28.75
N PHE A 89 -14.71 21.86 -29.80
CA PHE A 89 -13.68 20.83 -29.72
C PHE A 89 -12.53 21.23 -28.79
N THR A 90 -12.08 22.50 -28.85
CA THR A 90 -11.07 23.05 -27.95
C THR A 90 -11.52 23.01 -26.50
N ALA A 91 -12.79 23.34 -26.22
CA ALA A 91 -13.34 23.27 -24.87
C ALA A 91 -13.29 21.85 -24.30
N ILE A 92 -13.70 20.84 -25.10
CA ILE A 92 -13.67 19.43 -24.70
C ILE A 92 -12.24 18.96 -24.41
N MET A 93 -11.28 19.35 -25.25
CA MET A 93 -9.87 19.00 -25.05
C MET A 93 -9.32 19.60 -23.76
N ASN A 94 -9.60 20.88 -23.50
CA ASN A 94 -9.17 21.57 -22.28
C ASN A 94 -9.80 20.96 -21.03
N GLU A 95 -11.09 20.63 -21.07
CA GLU A 95 -11.79 19.95 -19.98
C GLU A 95 -11.19 18.56 -19.71
N GLY A 96 -10.90 17.79 -20.77
CA GLY A 96 -10.24 16.50 -20.66
C GLY A 96 -8.85 16.58 -20.01
N GLN A 97 -8.04 17.57 -20.39
CA GLN A 97 -6.75 17.83 -19.75
C GLN A 97 -6.91 18.23 -18.28
N LEU A 98 -7.89 19.08 -17.97
CA LEU A 98 -8.18 19.49 -16.60
C LEU A 98 -8.57 18.29 -15.72
N ILE A 99 -9.42 17.40 -16.23
CA ILE A 99 -9.81 16.15 -15.55
C ILE A 99 -8.58 15.27 -15.32
N ALA A 100 -7.72 15.10 -16.32
CA ALA A 100 -6.50 14.31 -16.19
C ALA A 100 -5.57 14.89 -15.10
N CYS A 101 -5.32 16.20 -15.11
CA CYS A 101 -4.52 16.87 -14.08
C CYS A 101 -5.13 16.71 -12.68
N THR A 102 -6.44 16.88 -12.55
CA THR A 102 -7.15 16.72 -11.27
C THR A 102 -7.08 15.28 -10.77
N ALA A 103 -7.18 14.30 -11.67
CA ALA A 103 -6.99 12.89 -11.34
C ALA A 103 -5.55 12.62 -10.85
N LEU A 104 -4.52 13.17 -11.50
CA LEU A 104 -3.14 13.05 -11.02
C LEU A 104 -2.98 13.62 -9.60
N GLN A 105 -3.58 14.77 -9.31
CA GLN A 105 -3.53 15.36 -7.97
C GLN A 105 -4.18 14.45 -6.92
N ALA A 106 -5.39 13.94 -7.19
CA ALA A 106 -6.07 13.01 -6.28
C ALA A 106 -5.25 11.73 -6.05
N LEU A 107 -4.54 11.25 -7.07
CA LEU A 107 -3.65 10.09 -6.95
C LEU A 107 -2.42 10.36 -6.10
N MET A 108 -1.87 11.59 -6.14
CA MET A 108 -0.80 12.00 -5.22
C MET A 108 -1.27 11.97 -3.77
N ASP A 109 -2.49 12.45 -3.50
CA ASP A 109 -3.06 12.42 -2.14
C ASP A 109 -3.29 10.97 -1.64
N ILE A 110 -3.71 10.06 -2.54
CA ILE A 110 -3.81 8.62 -2.25
C ILE A 110 -2.43 8.03 -1.93
N VAL A 111 -1.39 8.39 -2.69
CA VAL A 111 -0.02 7.92 -2.45
C VAL A 111 0.52 8.41 -1.10
N ASP A 112 0.31 9.69 -0.76
CA ASP A 112 0.70 10.23 0.55
C ASP A 112 -0.04 9.51 1.69
N THR A 113 -1.34 9.27 1.53
CA THR A 113 -2.15 8.53 2.49
C THR A 113 -1.65 7.09 2.66
N ALA A 114 -1.31 6.41 1.57
CA ALA A 114 -0.74 5.06 1.59
C ALA A 114 0.63 5.04 2.29
N ALA A 115 1.49 6.04 2.04
CA ALA A 115 2.79 6.16 2.70
C ALA A 115 2.63 6.33 4.23
N ARG A 116 1.72 7.22 4.68
CA ARG A 116 1.41 7.41 6.10
C ARG A 116 0.82 6.17 6.76
N THR A 117 -0.08 5.49 6.05
CA THR A 117 -0.68 4.24 6.52
C THR A 117 0.37 3.15 6.68
N THR A 118 1.30 3.05 5.73
CA THR A 118 2.45 2.13 5.79
C THR A 118 3.34 2.43 7.00
N ALA A 119 3.68 3.70 7.23
CA ALA A 119 4.48 4.10 8.39
C ALA A 119 3.77 3.74 9.71
N THR A 120 2.46 4.02 9.81
CA THR A 120 1.64 3.69 10.98
C THR A 120 1.59 2.19 11.22
N ALA A 121 1.38 1.41 10.16
CA ALA A 121 1.38 -0.04 10.22
C ALA A 121 2.70 -0.61 10.76
N VAL A 122 3.84 -0.09 10.29
CA VAL A 122 5.17 -0.49 10.78
C VAL A 122 5.32 -0.18 12.28
N VAL A 123 4.89 1.01 12.73
CA VAL A 123 4.92 1.37 14.15
C VAL A 123 4.06 0.42 14.99
N ILE A 124 2.84 0.13 14.56
CA ILE A 124 1.93 -0.80 15.26
C ILE A 124 2.58 -2.17 15.43
N ARG A 125 3.18 -2.71 14.37
CA ARG A 125 3.86 -4.02 14.41
C ARG A 125 5.07 -4.02 15.33
N ARG A 126 5.88 -2.95 15.31
CA ARG A 126 7.00 -2.79 16.26
C ARG A 126 6.52 -2.74 17.71
N VAL A 127 5.44 -2.00 17.98
CA VAL A 127 4.86 -1.91 19.32
C VAL A 127 4.33 -3.28 19.78
N SER A 128 3.67 -4.02 18.90
CA SER A 128 3.22 -5.40 19.19
C SER A 128 4.38 -6.30 19.59
N TRP A 129 5.48 -6.31 18.83
CA TRP A 129 6.64 -7.14 19.15
C TRP A 129 7.32 -6.76 20.46
N ILE A 130 7.48 -5.45 20.74
CA ILE A 130 8.05 -4.99 22.01
C ILE A 130 7.17 -5.42 23.19
N GLN A 131 5.84 -5.37 23.04
CA GLN A 131 4.91 -5.82 24.08
C GLN A 131 4.96 -7.34 24.28
N TYR A 132 5.17 -8.11 23.21
CA TYR A 132 5.41 -9.55 23.31
C TYR A 132 6.67 -9.86 24.12
N GLU A 133 7.78 -9.19 23.82
CA GLU A 133 9.06 -9.39 24.53
C GLU A 133 9.02 -8.95 26.00
N ARG A 134 8.17 -7.97 26.35
CA ARG A 134 8.03 -7.45 27.71
C ARG A 134 7.07 -8.28 28.58
N ALA A 135 6.36 -9.26 28.03
CA ALA A 135 5.47 -10.11 28.83
C ALA A 135 6.30 -10.94 29.84
N PRO A 136 6.10 -10.79 31.16
CA PRO A 136 6.93 -11.47 32.15
C PRO A 136 6.69 -12.98 32.12
N THR A 137 7.78 -13.74 32.13
CA THR A 137 7.83 -15.16 32.51
C THR A 137 7.40 -15.32 33.98
N GLN A 138 6.11 -15.19 34.27
CA GLN A 138 5.55 -15.68 35.53
C GLN A 138 5.22 -17.15 35.39
N GLY A 139 6.19 -18.00 35.72
CA GLY A 139 6.02 -19.45 35.68
C GLY A 139 7.32 -20.17 36.03
N GLY A 140 7.93 -19.84 37.17
CA GLY A 140 9.18 -20.44 37.61
C GLY A 140 9.33 -20.48 39.13
N GLY A 141 8.24 -20.74 39.85
CA GLY A 141 8.32 -21.15 41.25
C GLY A 141 8.58 -22.65 41.33
N SER A 142 9.85 -23.04 41.45
CA SER A 142 10.24 -24.42 41.79
C SER A 142 9.90 -24.70 43.25
N PRO A 143 9.26 -25.84 43.59
CA PRO A 143 9.10 -26.26 44.97
C PRO A 143 10.31 -27.11 45.36
N PHE A 144 11.26 -26.50 46.05
CA PHE A 144 12.20 -27.19 46.96
C PHE A 144 12.53 -26.25 48.12
#